data_AF-A0A6H9HMJ8-F1
#
_entry.id   AF-A0A6H9HMJ8-F1
#
_cell.length_a   1.000
_cell.length_b   1.000
_cell.length_c   1.000
_cell.angle_alpha   90.00
_cell.angle_beta   90.00
_cell.angle_gamma   90.00
#
_symmetry.space_group_name_H-M   'P 1'
#
loop_
_entity.id
_entity.type
_entity.pdbx_description
1 polymer ?
#
loop_
_entity_poly.entity_id
_entity_poly.type
_entity_poly.pdbx_seq_one_letter_code
_entity_poly.pdbx_strand_id
1 'polypeptide(L)'
;MRYADGLRIPTRLFEAAAWHYPIKVTCACGRSAVFDPHALWYLFERKGWDPTFAKAQGRFYCSECWRTKFRKLAPVKFETCREEPTVRLPMPDEREWKRAINRFRG
;
A
#
# COMPACT_ATOMS: atom_id res chain seq x y z
N MET A 1 15.63 -8.32 7.75
CA MET A 1 14.84 -8.92 6.65
C MET A 1 13.98 -10.02 7.23
N ARG A 2 12.66 -10.00 7.00
CA ARG A 2 11.76 -11.09 7.42
C ARG A 2 11.39 -11.91 6.19
N TYR A 3 11.69 -13.20 6.25
CA TYR A 3 11.28 -14.19 5.26
C TYR A 3 10.07 -14.92 5.86
N ALA A 4 8.95 -14.97 5.14
CA ALA A 4 7.91 -15.96 5.38
C ALA A 4 7.94 -16.90 4.19
N ASP A 5 8.04 -18.20 4.44
CA ASP A 5 7.99 -19.25 3.42
C ASP A 5 9.01 -19.10 2.27
N GLY A 6 10.20 -18.54 2.57
CA GLY A 6 11.26 -18.31 1.58
C GLY A 6 11.02 -17.09 0.67
N LEU A 7 9.91 -16.37 0.82
CA LEU A 7 9.59 -15.15 0.09
C LEU A 7 9.91 -13.92 0.94
N ARG A 8 10.50 -12.90 0.30
CA ARG A 8 10.79 -11.63 0.95
C ARG A 8 9.48 -10.91 1.26
N ILE A 9 9.20 -10.66 2.55
CA ILE A 9 8.02 -9.90 2.96
C ILE A 9 8.34 -8.41 2.85
N PRO A 10 7.66 -7.64 2.00
CA PRO A 10 7.86 -6.21 1.95
C PRO A 10 7.36 -5.58 3.25
N THR A 11 8.24 -4.81 3.89
CA THR A 11 7.95 -4.06 5.12
C THR A 11 7.59 -2.60 4.82
N ARG A 12 7.96 -2.12 3.62
CA ARG A 12 7.70 -0.77 3.12
C ARG A 12 6.98 -0.80 1.78
N LEU A 13 6.13 0.20 1.54
CA LEU A 13 5.39 0.36 0.28
C LEU A 13 6.34 0.39 -0.93
N PHE A 14 7.53 0.99 -0.76
CA PHE A 14 8.56 0.99 -1.80
C PHE A 14 9.06 -0.40 -2.16
N GLU A 15 9.26 -1.30 -1.18
CA GLU A 15 9.66 -2.68 -1.44
C GLU A 15 8.56 -3.44 -2.18
N ALA A 16 7.29 -3.22 -1.78
CA ALA A 16 6.15 -3.77 -2.49
C ALA A 16 6.07 -3.26 -3.94
N ALA A 17 6.36 -1.99 -4.19
CA ALA A 17 6.41 -1.40 -5.53
C ALA A 17 7.57 -1.99 -6.35
N ALA A 18 8.77 -2.05 -5.76
CA ALA A 18 9.96 -2.59 -6.40
C ALA A 18 9.82 -4.08 -6.78
N TRP A 19 9.05 -4.85 -6.02
CA TRP A 19 8.79 -6.26 -6.30
C TRP A 19 7.45 -6.51 -7.00
N HIS A 20 6.73 -5.46 -7.39
CA HIS A 20 5.43 -5.55 -8.03
C HIS A 20 4.44 -6.44 -7.25
N TYR A 21 4.39 -6.27 -5.93
CA TYR A 21 3.41 -6.92 -5.06
C TYR A 21 2.22 -5.99 -4.78
N PRO A 22 1.06 -6.21 -5.40
CA PRO A 22 -0.19 -5.55 -5.04
C PRO A 22 -0.50 -5.67 -3.55
N ILE A 23 -1.16 -4.64 -3.02
CA ILE A 23 -1.48 -4.56 -1.60
C ILE A 23 -2.99 -4.71 -1.41
N LYS A 24 -3.39 -5.81 -0.76
CA LYS A 24 -4.77 -6.07 -0.38
C LYS A 24 -5.03 -5.55 1.02
N VAL A 25 -6.04 -4.71 1.12
CA VAL A 25 -6.50 -4.11 2.36
C VAL A 25 -7.90 -4.62 2.65
N THR A 26 -8.08 -5.31 3.78
CA THR A 26 -9.38 -5.86 4.19
C THR A 26 -9.88 -5.16 5.44
N CYS A 27 -11.09 -4.64 5.39
CA CYS A 27 -11.78 -4.03 6.51
C CYS A 27 -12.50 -5.09 7.37
N ALA A 28 -12.74 -4.78 8.65
CA ALA A 28 -13.55 -5.59 9.56
C ALA A 28 -14.98 -5.86 9.03
N CYS A 29 -15.50 -5.04 8.12
CA CYS A 29 -16.80 -5.28 7.48
C CYS A 29 -16.78 -6.35 6.38
N GLY A 30 -15.62 -6.96 6.09
CA GLY A 30 -15.46 -7.99 5.05
C GLY A 30 -15.12 -7.45 3.67
N ARG A 31 -15.16 -6.13 3.44
CA ARG A 31 -14.74 -5.53 2.17
C ARG A 31 -13.23 -5.54 2.06
N SER A 32 -12.75 -5.92 0.89
CA SER A 32 -11.34 -5.82 0.53
C SER A 32 -11.16 -4.93 -0.69
N ALA A 33 -10.00 -4.28 -0.78
CA ALA A 33 -9.58 -3.48 -1.91
C ALA A 33 -8.12 -3.79 -2.22
N VAL A 34 -7.78 -3.88 -3.50
CA VAL A 34 -6.41 -4.16 -3.96
C VAL A 34 -5.86 -2.89 -4.58
N PHE A 35 -4.73 -2.43 -4.07
CA PHE A 35 -4.06 -1.22 -4.50
C PHE A 35 -2.82 -1.55 -5.31
N ASP A 36 -2.59 -0.75 -6.35
CA ASP A 36 -1.34 -0.76 -7.08
C ASP A 36 -0.23 -0.24 -6.17
N PRO A 37 0.88 -0.98 -6.01
CA PRO A 37 1.92 -0.62 -5.05
C PRO A 37 2.72 0.60 -5.49
N HIS A 38 2.89 0.84 -6.80
CA HIS A 38 3.58 2.02 -7.33
C HIS A 38 2.75 3.27 -7.07
N ALA A 39 1.47 3.22 -7.42
CA ALA A 39 0.56 4.34 -7.22
C ALA A 39 0.37 4.64 -5.72
N LEU A 40 0.33 3.60 -4.88
CA LEU A 40 0.22 3.78 -3.44
C LEU A 40 1.49 4.36 -2.81
N TRP A 41 2.67 3.86 -3.19
CA TRP A 41 3.94 4.46 -2.76
C TRP A 41 4.02 5.93 -3.19
N TYR A 42 3.67 6.24 -4.43
CA TYR A 42 3.71 7.61 -4.95
C TYR A 42 2.78 8.56 -4.19
N LEU A 43 1.58 8.10 -3.81
CA LEU A 43 0.67 8.86 -2.97
C LEU A 43 1.30 9.20 -1.61
N PHE A 44 1.97 8.24 -0.99
CA PHE A 44 2.64 8.44 0.29
C PHE A 44 3.81 9.40 0.16
N GLU A 45 4.62 9.26 -0.88
CA GLU A 45 5.74 10.14 -1.19
C GLU A 45 5.26 11.59 -1.38
N ARG A 46 4.23 11.80 -2.20
CA ARG A 46 3.63 13.13 -2.45
C ARG A 46 3.06 13.78 -1.20
N LYS A 47 2.60 12.99 -0.25
CA LYS A 47 2.03 13.47 1.01
C LYS A 47 3.06 13.57 2.14
N GLY A 48 4.32 13.18 1.90
CA GLY A 48 5.36 13.13 2.94
C GLY A 48 5.01 12.14 4.07
N TRP A 49 4.29 11.08 3.72
CA TRP A 49 3.80 10.09 4.67
C TRP A 49 4.81 8.95 4.83
N ASP A 50 5.01 8.50 6.07
CA ASP A 50 5.83 7.32 6.35
C ASP A 50 5.35 6.10 5.54
N PRO A 51 6.18 5.54 4.63
CA PRO A 51 5.80 4.45 3.72
C PRO A 51 5.93 3.06 4.37
N THR A 52 6.13 2.96 5.68
CA THR A 52 6.18 1.68 6.40
C THR A 52 4.78 1.06 6.49
N PHE A 53 4.64 -0.24 6.22
CA PHE A 53 3.33 -0.95 6.25
C PHE A 53 2.56 -0.72 7.56
N ALA A 54 3.24 -0.74 8.70
CA ALA A 54 2.65 -0.48 10.01
C ALA A 54 2.00 0.90 10.14
N LYS A 55 2.65 1.95 9.60
CA LYS A 55 2.12 3.33 9.60
C LYS A 55 1.10 3.52 8.47
N ALA A 56 1.31 2.86 7.34
CA ALA A 56 0.40 2.89 6.20
C ALA A 56 -0.98 2.33 6.60
N GLN A 57 -1.03 1.18 7.28
CA GLN A 57 -2.27 0.54 7.73
C GLN A 57 -3.18 1.50 8.51
N GLY A 58 -2.61 2.31 9.42
CA GLY A 58 -3.37 3.28 10.22
C GLY A 58 -3.93 4.47 9.43
N ARG A 59 -3.48 4.69 8.19
CA ARG A 59 -4.01 5.74 7.30
C ARG A 59 -5.17 5.27 6.43
N PHE A 60 -5.37 3.97 6.30
CA PHE A 60 -6.51 3.43 5.56
C PHE A 60 -7.75 3.39 6.45
N TYR A 61 -8.89 3.67 5.83
CA TYR A 61 -10.19 3.46 6.44
C TYR A 61 -11.18 3.01 5.38
N CYS A 62 -12.19 2.24 5.80
CA CYS A 62 -13.26 1.86 4.91
C CYS A 62 -14.22 3.02 4.69
N SER A 63 -14.33 3.49 3.45
CA SER A 63 -15.26 4.54 3.03
C SER A 63 -16.71 4.17 3.31
N GLU A 64 -17.08 2.89 3.16
CA GLU A 64 -18.42 2.43 3.51
C GLU A 64 -18.68 2.51 5.01
N CYS A 65 -17.79 1.98 5.85
CA CYS A 65 -17.98 2.03 7.30
C CYS A 65 -18.06 3.47 7.79
N TRP A 66 -17.32 4.36 7.15
CA TRP A 66 -17.46 5.79 7.35
C TRP A 66 -18.85 6.30 6.95
N ARG A 67 -19.34 5.96 5.75
CA ARG A 67 -20.67 6.39 5.27
C ARG A 67 -21.85 5.82 6.06
N THR A 68 -21.75 4.57 6.51
CA THR A 68 -22.87 3.83 7.12
C THR A 68 -22.89 3.94 8.65
N LYS A 69 -21.70 3.92 9.28
CA LYS A 69 -21.56 3.90 10.74
C LYS A 69 -20.90 5.16 11.30
N PHE A 70 -20.51 6.12 10.46
CA PHE A 70 -19.72 7.31 10.84
C PHE A 70 -18.45 6.97 11.63
N ARG A 71 -17.89 5.77 11.41
CA ARG A 71 -16.69 5.28 12.09
C ARG A 71 -15.58 4.99 11.09
N LYS A 72 -14.40 5.56 11.34
CA LYS A 72 -13.17 5.23 10.60
C LYS A 72 -12.61 3.93 11.17
N LEU A 73 -13.04 2.82 10.61
CA LEU A 73 -12.48 1.52 10.97
C LEU A 73 -11.15 1.33 10.24
N ALA A 74 -10.09 1.12 11.02
CA ALA A 74 -8.82 0.68 10.50
C ALA A 74 -8.97 -0.71 9.88
N PRO A 75 -8.28 -1.01 8.78
CA PRO A 75 -8.32 -2.33 8.17
C PRO A 75 -7.72 -3.38 9.10
N VAL A 76 -8.39 -4.54 9.15
CA VAL A 76 -7.98 -5.69 9.97
C VAL A 76 -6.86 -6.50 9.33
N LYS A 77 -6.77 -6.48 7.99
CA LYS A 77 -5.69 -7.12 7.24
C LYS A 77 -5.08 -6.16 6.24
N PHE A 78 -3.75 -6.13 6.21
CA PHE A 78 -2.95 -5.34 5.30
C PHE A 78 -1.81 -6.24 4.81
N GLU A 79 -2.02 -6.87 3.67
CA GLU A 79 -1.17 -7.95 3.17
C GLU A 79 -0.89 -7.76 1.68
N THR A 80 0.24 -8.27 1.22
CA THR A 80 0.52 -8.31 -0.23
C THR A 80 -0.16 -9.50 -0.88
N CYS A 81 -0.73 -9.30 -2.05
CA CYS A 81 -1.35 -10.35 -2.84
C CYS A 81 -0.75 -10.39 -4.25
N ARG A 82 -1.26 -11.31 -5.08
CA ARG A 82 -0.96 -11.39 -6.52
C ARG A 82 -2.20 -11.07 -7.38
N GLU A 83 -3.23 -10.50 -6.76
CA GLU A 83 -4.47 -10.10 -7.45
C GLU A 83 -4.25 -8.77 -8.19
N GLU A 84 -5.00 -8.55 -9.26
CA GLU A 84 -4.94 -7.29 -10.00
C GLU A 84 -5.45 -6.10 -9.14
N PRO A 85 -4.81 -4.92 -9.24
CA PRO A 85 -5.29 -3.72 -8.56
C PRO A 85 -6.71 -3.36 -8.97
N THR A 86 -7.62 -3.32 -8.00
CA THR A 86 -9.01 -2.87 -8.20
C THR A 86 -9.16 -1.37 -8.02
N VAL A 87 -8.21 -0.73 -7.32
CA VAL A 87 -8.22 0.72 -7.07
C VAL A 87 -7.27 1.42 -8.03
N ARG A 88 -7.81 2.39 -8.78
CA ARG A 88 -7.02 3.30 -9.61
C ARG A 88 -6.57 4.50 -8.79
N LEU A 89 -5.26 4.61 -8.60
CA LEU A 89 -4.60 5.77 -8.00
C LEU A 89 -3.71 6.45 -9.04
N PRO A 90 -3.32 7.72 -8.84
CA PRO A 90 -2.36 8.39 -9.72
C PRO A 90 -1.06 7.59 -9.73
N MET A 91 -0.68 7.06 -10.89
CA MET A 91 0.62 6.41 -11.04
C MET A 91 1.74 7.44 -11.07
N PRO A 92 2.92 7.13 -10.53
CA PRO A 92 4.10 7.96 -10.72
C PRO A 92 4.51 7.96 -12.20
N ASP A 93 4.96 9.12 -12.69
CA ASP A 93 5.67 9.16 -13.96
C ASP A 93 7.01 8.41 -13.84
N GLU A 94 7.52 7.89 -14.96
CA GLU A 94 8.77 7.13 -14.99
C GLU A 94 9.96 7.92 -14.39
N ARG A 95 9.97 9.24 -14.56
CA ARG A 95 10.98 10.13 -13.99
C ARG A 95 10.94 10.15 -12.46
N GLU A 96 9.74 10.23 -11.88
CA GLU A 96 9.55 10.24 -10.42
C GLU A 96 9.95 8.88 -9.81
N TRP A 97 9.60 7.79 -10.50
CA TRP A 97 10.02 6.45 -10.10
C TRP A 97 11.54 6.27 -10.13
N LYS A 98 12.21 6.69 -11.22
CA LYS A 98 13.68 6.65 -11.31
C LYS A 98 14.37 7.47 -10.23
N ARG A 99 13.83 8.65 -9.91
CA ARG A 99 14.33 9.49 -8.79
C ARG A 99 14.26 8.76 -7.46
N ALA A 100 13.16 8.08 -7.18
CA ALA A 100 13.00 7.32 -5.95
C ALA A 100 13.92 6.11 -5.85
N ILE A 101 14.12 5.37 -6.96
CA ILE A 101 15.11 4.30 -7.02
C ILE A 101 16.52 4.83 -6.72
N ASN A 102 16.90 5.98 -7.31
CA ASN A 102 18.20 6.59 -7.04
C ASN A 102 18.35 7.01 -5.57
N ARG A 103 17.31 7.57 -4.95
CA ARG A 103 17.32 7.87 -3.50
C ARG A 103 17.46 6.62 -2.63
N PHE A 104 16.91 5.49 -3.06
CA PHE A 104 16.99 4.24 -2.31
C PHE A 104 18.33 3.52 -2.47
N ARG A 105 19.02 3.72 -3.59
CA ARG A 105 20.34 3.12 -3.89
C ARG A 105 21.53 3.95 -3.41
N GLY A 106 21.32 5.25 -3.16
CA GLY A 106 22.35 6.20 -2.74
C GLY A 106 22.64 6.20 -1.24
#